data_AF-A0A3D2SW63-F1
#
_entry.id   AF-A0A3D2SW63-F1
#
_cell.length_a   1.000
_cell.length_b   1.000
_cell.length_c   1.000
_cell.angle_alpha   90.00
_cell.angle_beta   90.00
_cell.angle_gamma   90.00
#
_symmetry.space_group_name_H-M   'P 1'
#
loop_
_entity.id
_entity.type
_entity.pdbx_description
1 polymer ?
#
loop_
_entity_poly.entity_id
_entity_poly.type
_entity_poly.pdbx_seq_one_letter_code
_entity_poly.pdbx_strand_id
1 'polypeptide(L)'
;MRETQNELDPALVEEARKLFVGACDFVRGVQDLSQLPPETLPEIAFAGRSNVGKSSLINALLNRKDMARTSNTPGRTQQLNFFDLGGRICIVDMPGYGYA
;
A
#
# COMPACT_ATOMS: atom_id res chain seq x y z
N MET A 1 20.78 28.29 7.12
CA MET A 1 20.46 27.19 6.20
C MET A 1 21.03 25.93 6.82
N ARG A 2 20.21 25.03 7.38
CA ARG A 2 20.70 23.74 7.91
C ARG A 2 20.49 22.72 6.80
N GLU A 3 21.59 22.27 6.23
CA GLU A 3 21.62 21.07 5.40
C GLU A 3 21.34 19.87 6.32
N THR A 4 20.11 19.36 6.31
CA THR A 4 19.84 18.02 6.83
C THR A 4 20.37 17.02 5.80
N GLN A 5 21.62 16.62 5.95
CA GLN A 5 22.06 15.31 5.46
C GLN A 5 21.24 14.29 6.25
N ASN A 6 20.12 13.85 5.67
CA ASN A 6 19.24 12.87 6.28
C ASN A 6 19.85 11.48 6.05
N GLU A 7 20.95 11.20 6.75
CA GLU A 7 21.46 9.84 6.88
C GLU A 7 20.40 9.07 7.68
N LEU A 8 19.66 8.19 6.99
CA LEU A 8 18.68 7.34 7.64
C LEU A 8 19.42 6.43 8.63
N ASP A 9 18.94 6.38 9.87
CA ASP A 9 19.49 5.49 10.90
C ASP A 9 19.54 4.04 10.35
N PRO A 10 20.72 3.41 10.27
CA PRO A 10 20.85 2.05 9.75
C PRO A 10 19.97 1.03 10.49
N ALA A 11 19.73 1.23 11.80
CA ALA A 11 18.84 0.37 12.56
C ALA A 11 17.39 0.52 12.10
N LEU A 12 16.94 1.75 11.84
CA LEU A 12 15.62 2.03 11.30
C LEU A 12 15.45 1.42 9.89
N VAL A 13 16.49 1.51 9.05
CA VAL A 13 16.49 0.90 7.71
C VAL A 13 16.33 -0.61 7.80
N GLU A 14 17.05 -1.27 8.71
CA GLU A 14 16.95 -2.72 8.88
C GLU A 14 15.59 -3.15 9.46
N GLU A 15 15.03 -2.39 10.41
CA GLU A 15 13.67 -2.66 10.93
C GLU A 15 12.61 -2.47 9.85
N ALA A 16 12.74 -1.44 9.01
CA ALA A 16 11.86 -1.25 7.86
C ALA A 16 11.99 -2.43 6.88
N ARG A 17 13.22 -2.88 6.58
CA ARG A 17 13.45 -4.04 5.71
C ARG A 17 12.76 -5.30 6.26
N LYS A 18 12.87 -5.56 7.56
CA LYS A 18 12.18 -6.71 8.21
C LYS A 18 10.67 -6.59 8.14
N LEU A 19 10.13 -5.38 8.30
CA LEU A 19 8.70 -5.12 8.19
C LEU A 19 8.18 -5.46 6.78
N PHE A 20 8.83 -4.92 5.75
CA PHE A 20 8.39 -5.06 4.36
C PHE A 20 8.66 -6.45 3.75
N VAL A 21 9.66 -7.18 4.24
CA VAL A 21 9.93 -8.58 3.84
C VAL A 21 9.13 -9.59 4.68
N GLY A 22 8.50 -9.14 5.77
CA GLY A 22 7.78 -9.98 6.71
C GLY A 22 6.43 -10.49 6.22
N ALA A 23 5.58 -10.86 7.20
CA ALA A 23 4.20 -11.25 6.92
C ALA A 23 3.44 -10.08 6.27
N CYS A 24 2.70 -10.39 5.22
CA CYS A 24 1.85 -9.45 4.52
C CYS A 24 0.59 -10.20 4.08
N ASP A 25 -0.55 -9.83 4.60
CA ASP A 25 -1.80 -10.55 4.36
C ASP A 25 -2.85 -9.62 3.75
N PHE A 26 -3.56 -10.10 2.74
CA PHE A 26 -4.71 -9.39 2.20
C PHE A 26 -5.86 -9.47 3.20
N VAL A 27 -6.29 -8.32 3.71
CA VAL A 27 -7.35 -8.24 4.71
C VAL A 27 -8.71 -8.24 4.05
N ARG A 28 -8.95 -7.25 3.18
CA ARG A 28 -10.24 -7.06 2.50
C ARG A 28 -10.14 -6.06 1.35
N GLY A 29 -10.95 -6.29 0.32
CA GLY A 29 -11.30 -5.29 -0.70
C GLY A 29 -12.66 -4.69 -0.34
N VAL A 30 -12.75 -3.38 -0.13
CA VAL A 30 -13.99 -2.69 0.22
C VAL A 30 -14.47 -1.84 -0.95
N GLN A 31 -15.77 -1.89 -1.22
CA GLN A 31 -16.42 -1.06 -2.26
C GLN A 31 -17.19 0.11 -1.67
N ASP A 32 -17.57 0.00 -0.40
CA ASP A 32 -18.39 0.96 0.31
C ASP A 32 -17.71 1.30 1.64
N LEU A 33 -17.79 2.56 2.06
CA LEU A 33 -17.19 3.04 3.30
C LEU A 33 -17.76 2.36 4.54
N SER A 34 -19.00 1.86 4.49
CA SER A 34 -19.59 1.07 5.58
C SER A 34 -18.91 -0.29 5.78
N GLN A 35 -18.13 -0.75 4.80
CA GLN A 35 -17.41 -2.03 4.86
C GLN A 35 -15.97 -1.88 5.35
N LEU A 36 -15.55 -0.67 5.74
CA LEU A 36 -14.20 -0.41 6.23
C LEU A 36 -13.88 -1.32 7.42
N PRO A 37 -12.68 -1.92 7.46
CA PRO A 37 -12.22 -2.60 8.65
C PRO A 37 -12.08 -1.61 9.81
N PRO A 38 -12.10 -2.08 11.07
CA PRO A 38 -11.80 -1.23 12.21
C PRO A 38 -10.39 -0.61 12.10
N GLU A 39 -10.25 0.67 12.43
CA GLU A 39 -8.98 1.42 12.40
C GLU A 39 -8.05 1.01 13.56
N THR A 40 -7.55 -0.22 13.55
CA THR A 40 -6.75 -0.78 14.65
C THR A 40 -5.24 -0.59 14.48
N LEU A 41 -4.78 -0.28 13.27
CA LEU A 41 -3.37 -0.11 12.92
C LEU A 41 -3.16 1.19 12.14
N PRO A 42 -1.95 1.79 12.18
CA PRO A 42 -1.61 2.91 11.30
C PRO A 42 -1.77 2.52 9.82
N GLU A 43 -2.48 3.36 9.06
CA GLU A 43 -2.78 3.11 7.65
C GLU A 43 -1.98 4.03 6.71
N ILE A 44 -1.46 3.47 5.62
CA ILE A 44 -0.76 4.20 4.56
C ILE A 44 -1.50 3.97 3.24
N ALA A 45 -2.19 4.99 2.76
CA ALA A 45 -2.96 4.94 1.52
C ALA A 45 -2.17 5.42 0.29
N PHE A 46 -2.20 4.62 -0.77
CA PHE A 46 -1.57 4.92 -2.05
C PHE A 46 -2.63 5.38 -3.06
N ALA A 47 -2.65 6.68 -3.37
CA ALA A 47 -3.56 7.28 -4.35
C ALA A 47 -2.80 7.85 -5.56
N GLY A 48 -3.46 7.92 -6.71
CA GLY A 48 -2.86 8.42 -7.96
C GLY A 48 -3.67 8.02 -9.18
N ARG A 49 -3.28 8.49 -10.38
CA ARG A 49 -4.03 8.15 -11.61
C ARG A 49 -4.02 6.66 -11.94
N SER A 50 -4.91 6.22 -12.83
CA SER A 50 -4.86 4.87 -13.38
C SER A 50 -3.54 4.64 -14.14
N ASN A 51 -2.97 3.43 -14.03
CA ASN A 51 -1.75 3.02 -14.75
C ASN A 51 -0.46 3.82 -14.47
N VAL A 52 -0.40 4.62 -13.41
CA VAL A 52 0.85 5.33 -13.01
C VAL A 52 1.86 4.45 -12.26
N GLY A 53 1.54 3.18 -12.03
CA GLY A 53 2.45 2.22 -11.36
C GLY A 53 2.25 2.06 -9.85
N LYS A 54 1.13 2.50 -9.27
CA LYS A 54 0.83 2.31 -7.82
C LYS A 54 0.94 0.85 -7.37
N SER A 55 0.23 -0.04 -8.07
CA SER A 55 0.24 -1.46 -7.74
C SER A 55 1.64 -2.07 -7.95
N SER A 56 2.39 -1.60 -8.95
CA SER A 56 3.79 -2.00 -9.14
C SER A 56 4.70 -1.56 -7.98
N LEU A 57 4.51 -0.34 -7.47
CA LEU A 57 5.23 0.18 -6.30
C LEU A 57 4.88 -0.62 -5.05
N ILE A 58 3.60 -0.90 -4.81
CA ILE A 58 3.14 -1.70 -3.67
C ILE A 58 3.73 -3.12 -3.76
N ASN A 59 3.67 -3.76 -4.93
CA ASN A 59 4.24 -5.08 -5.16
C ASN A 59 5.77 -5.10 -4.94
N ALA A 60 6.47 -4.04 -5.36
CA ALA A 60 7.91 -3.89 -5.12
C ALA A 60 8.24 -3.69 -3.64
N LEU A 61 7.46 -2.86 -2.93
CA LEU A 61 7.62 -2.63 -1.48
C LEU A 61 7.36 -3.91 -0.68
N LEU A 62 6.33 -4.67 -1.05
CA LEU A 62 5.96 -5.91 -0.38
C LEU A 62 6.78 -7.12 -0.84
N ASN A 63 7.71 -6.94 -1.79
CA ASN A 63 8.47 -8.00 -2.44
C ASN A 63 7.61 -9.18 -2.93
N ARG A 64 6.42 -8.88 -3.49
CA ARG A 64 5.43 -9.87 -3.94
C ARG A 64 4.92 -9.52 -5.32
N LYS A 65 4.80 -10.51 -6.21
CA LYS A 65 4.55 -10.25 -7.64
C LYS A 65 3.08 -9.98 -7.99
N ASP A 66 2.11 -10.38 -7.15
CA ASP A 66 0.68 -10.40 -7.56
C ASP A 66 -0.31 -10.01 -6.43
N MET A 67 0.12 -9.31 -5.38
CA MET A 67 -0.78 -8.95 -4.27
C MET A 67 -1.70 -7.77 -4.62
N ALA A 68 -1.13 -6.68 -5.14
CA ALA A 68 -1.91 -5.57 -5.67
C ALA A 68 -2.16 -5.84 -7.16
N ARG A 69 -3.41 -6.20 -7.51
CA ARG A 69 -3.79 -6.44 -8.90
C ARG A 69 -3.88 -5.12 -9.65
N THR A 70 -3.05 -4.94 -10.68
CA THR A 70 -3.22 -3.91 -11.70
C THR A 70 -4.49 -4.22 -12.48
N SER A 71 -5.62 -3.61 -12.08
CA SER A 71 -6.88 -3.76 -12.79
C SER A 71 -6.79 -3.07 -14.16
N ASN A 72 -6.54 -3.84 -15.21
CA ASN A 72 -6.56 -3.37 -16.60
C ASN A 72 -7.97 -3.15 -17.15
N THR A 73 -9.03 -3.52 -16.41
CA THR A 73 -10.41 -3.36 -16.86
C THR A 73 -10.99 -2.05 -16.33
N PRO A 74 -11.32 -1.08 -17.20
CA PRO A 74 -11.78 0.23 -16.77
C PRO A 74 -13.24 0.20 -16.28
N GLY A 75 -13.52 0.94 -15.21
CA GLY A 75 -14.84 1.54 -14.99
C GLY A 75 -15.90 0.76 -14.19
N ARG A 76 -15.59 -0.32 -13.46
CA ARG A 76 -16.66 -1.12 -12.81
C ARG A 76 -16.52 -1.32 -11.29
N THR A 77 -16.32 -0.22 -10.58
CA THR A 77 -16.13 -0.17 -9.13
C THR A 77 -14.70 -0.49 -8.74
N GLN A 78 -14.15 0.44 -7.99
CA GLN A 78 -12.74 0.62 -7.79
C GLN A 78 -12.54 0.41 -6.29
N GLN A 79 -12.29 -0.84 -5.90
CA GLN A 79 -12.25 -1.26 -4.49
C GLN A 79 -10.98 -0.71 -3.81
N LEU A 80 -11.07 -0.36 -2.53
CA LEU A 80 -9.88 -0.11 -1.71
C LEU A 80 -9.39 -1.46 -1.20
N ASN A 81 -8.12 -1.79 -1.44
CA ASN A 81 -7.53 -3.04 -0.98
C ASN A 81 -6.67 -2.80 0.25
N PHE A 82 -6.97 -3.51 1.35
CA PHE A 82 -6.25 -3.43 2.61
C PHE A 82 -5.28 -4.61 2.75
N PHE A 83 -4.05 -4.30 3.13
CA PHE A 83 -2.97 -5.26 3.33
C PHE A 83 -2.36 -5.05 4.71
N ASP A 84 -2.37 -6.07 5.56
CA ASP A 84 -1.76 -6.02 6.90
C ASP A 84 -0.31 -6.50 6.82
N LEU A 85 0.63 -5.67 7.28
CA LEU A 85 2.05 -6.01 7.39
C LEU A 85 2.34 -6.44 8.83
N GLY A 86 2.08 -7.72 9.11
CA GLY A 86 2.49 -8.40 10.34
C GLY A 86 1.88 -7.81 11.63
N GLY A 87 0.68 -7.26 11.55
CA GLY A 87 -0.04 -6.65 12.67
C GLY A 87 0.55 -5.30 13.11
N ARG A 88 1.34 -4.64 12.25
CA ARG A 88 2.05 -3.39 12.61
C ARG A 88 1.56 -2.18 11.85
N ILE A 89 1.37 -2.32 10.53
CA ILE A 89 0.86 -1.26 9.66
C ILE A 89 -0.09 -1.86 8.63
N CYS A 90 -1.05 -1.07 8.16
CA CYS A 90 -1.90 -1.43 7.05
C CYS A 90 -1.57 -0.59 5.81
N ILE A 91 -1.32 -1.24 4.68
CA ILE A 91 -1.20 -0.59 3.37
C ILE A 91 -2.56 -0.62 2.69
N VAL A 92 -3.00 0.53 2.19
CA VAL A 92 -4.26 0.68 1.47
C VAL A 92 -3.95 1.05 0.01
N ASP A 93 -4.25 0.16 -0.93
CA ASP A 93 -4.20 0.48 -2.37
C ASP A 93 -5.50 1.16 -2.75
N MET A 94 -5.43 2.45 -3.06
CA MET A 94 -6.59 3.17 -3.53
C MET A 94 -6.75 2.99 -5.03
N PRO A 95 -8.00 2.92 -5.49
CA PRO A 95 -8.29 2.95 -6.91
C PRO A 95 -7.66 4.14 -7.64
N GLY A 96 -7.24 3.90 -8.89
CA GLY A 96 -6.76 4.95 -9.78
C GLY A 96 -7.84 5.96 -10.16
N TYR A 97 -7.65 7.24 -9.86
CA TYR A 97 -8.59 8.28 -10.30
C TYR A 97 -8.24 8.78 -11.71
N GLY A 98 -9.24 8.98 -12.55
CA GLY A 98 -9.03 9.48 -13.91
C GLY A 98 -8.46 8.44 -14.88
N TYR A 99 -8.92 8.55 -16.11
CA TYR A 99 -8.40 7.81 -17.26
C TYR A 99 -7.10 8.47 -17.75
N ALA A 100 -6.20 7.68 -18.34
CA ALA A 100 -5.14 8.20 -19.19
C ALA A 100 -5.67 8.35 -20.62
#